data_AF-A0AAE9MKV6-F1
#
_entry.id   AF-A0AAE9MKV6-F1
#
_cell.length_a   1.000
_cell.length_b   1.000
_cell.length_c   1.000
_cell.angle_alpha   90.00
_cell.angle_beta   90.00
_cell.angle_gamma   90.00
#
_symmetry.space_group_name_H-M   'P 1'
#
loop_
_entity.id
_entity.type
_entity.pdbx_description
1 polymer ?
#
loop_
_entity_poly.entity_id
_entity_poly.type
_entity_poly.pdbx_seq_one_letter_code
_entity_poly.pdbx_strand_id
1 'polypeptide(L)'
;MTVFLFGMGVAHSATPAAQQECDAQASAKKLAGAAKTSFVGKCVKDAAAAAPVNPKAAQCEKAAADKKLAGAAKNSFIQKCVKTDAATDKASQCEKAAADKKLAGAAKNSFVQKCVKTA
;
A
#
# COMPACT_ATOMS: atom_id res chain seq x y z
N MET A 1 -19.60 -7.90 -31.74
CA MET A 1 -19.78 -9.26 -31.21
C MET A 1 -18.39 -9.72 -30.76
N THR A 2 -18.22 -9.98 -29.45
CA THR A 2 -17.23 -10.92 -28.84
C THR A 2 -15.74 -10.77 -29.23
N VAL A 3 -14.75 -10.59 -28.34
CA VAL A 3 -14.58 -10.99 -26.94
C VAL A 3 -13.32 -10.29 -26.40
N PHE A 4 -13.37 -9.88 -25.13
CA PHE A 4 -12.23 -9.53 -24.30
C PHE A 4 -11.20 -10.68 -24.27
N LEU A 5 -10.03 -10.49 -24.85
CA LEU A 5 -8.86 -11.34 -24.58
C LEU A 5 -7.84 -10.52 -23.77
N PHE A 6 -8.10 -10.41 -22.46
CA PHE A 6 -7.07 -10.05 -21.47
C PHE A 6 -6.25 -11.32 -21.23
N GLY A 7 -5.24 -11.53 -22.08
CA GLY A 7 -4.27 -12.61 -21.97
C GLY A 7 -3.25 -12.35 -20.87
N MET A 8 -3.16 -13.32 -19.94
CA MET A 8 -1.99 -13.73 -19.14
C MET A 8 -0.88 -12.70 -18.95
N GLY A 9 -1.01 -11.91 -17.89
CA GLY A 9 0.10 -11.18 -17.29
C GLY A 9 0.51 -11.82 -15.96
N VAL A 10 1.77 -12.25 -15.92
CA VAL A 10 2.70 -12.25 -14.77
C VAL A 10 2.35 -13.11 -13.55
N ALA A 11 3.15 -14.18 -13.40
CA ALA A 11 3.53 -14.72 -12.10
C ALA A 11 4.03 -13.57 -11.21
N HIS A 12 3.14 -13.06 -10.35
CA HIS A 12 3.53 -12.31 -9.17
C HIS A 12 3.53 -13.31 -8.02
N SER A 13 4.72 -13.58 -7.52
CA SER A 13 5.00 -14.18 -6.23
C SER A 13 4.28 -13.41 -5.11
N ALA A 14 2.99 -13.67 -4.96
CA ALA A 14 2.28 -13.45 -3.72
C ALA A 14 2.69 -14.61 -2.79
N THR A 15 3.23 -14.27 -1.63
CA THR A 15 3.58 -15.23 -0.58
C THR A 15 2.43 -16.23 -0.42
N PRO A 16 2.67 -17.56 -0.55
CA PRO A 16 1.59 -18.55 -0.56
C PRO A 16 0.68 -18.45 0.69
N ALA A 17 1.21 -17.95 1.80
CA ALA A 17 0.48 -17.68 3.02
C ALA A 17 -0.72 -16.71 2.86
N ALA A 18 -0.54 -15.55 2.20
CA ALA A 18 -1.59 -14.55 2.06
C ALA A 18 -2.74 -15.05 1.18
N GLN A 19 -2.42 -15.79 0.11
CA GLN A 19 -3.42 -16.40 -0.75
C GLN A 19 -4.25 -17.44 0.02
N GLN A 20 -3.59 -18.27 0.83
CA GLN A 20 -4.24 -19.36 1.57
C GLN A 20 -5.16 -18.83 2.68
N GLU A 21 -4.77 -17.78 3.40
CA GLU A 21 -5.64 -17.08 4.36
C GLU A 21 -6.83 -16.40 3.68
N CYS A 22 -6.61 -15.78 2.52
CA CYS A 22 -7.69 -15.16 1.76
C CYS A 22 -8.67 -16.19 1.20
N ASP A 23 -8.19 -17.37 0.78
CA ASP A 23 -9.02 -18.48 0.30
C ASP A 23 -9.83 -19.12 1.44
N ALA A 24 -9.24 -19.25 2.63
CA ALA A 24 -9.94 -19.69 3.84
C ALA A 24 -11.04 -18.71 4.25
N GLN A 25 -10.79 -17.40 4.19
CA GLN A 25 -11.80 -16.37 4.44
C GLN A 25 -12.92 -16.37 3.40
N ALA A 26 -12.59 -16.59 2.13
CA ALA A 26 -13.59 -16.71 1.06
C ALA A 26 -14.48 -17.94 1.26
N SER A 27 -13.87 -19.06 1.65
CA SER A 27 -14.55 -20.34 1.92
C SER A 27 -15.42 -20.28 3.17
N ALA A 28 -14.96 -19.60 4.24
CA ALA A 28 -15.77 -19.32 5.43
C ALA A 28 -17.02 -18.48 5.11
N LYS A 29 -16.92 -17.60 4.10
CA LYS A 29 -18.04 -16.81 3.58
C LYS A 29 -18.88 -17.55 2.53
N LYS A 30 -18.57 -18.83 2.25
CA LYS A 30 -19.19 -19.66 1.20
C LYS A 30 -19.22 -18.97 -0.17
N LEU A 31 -18.22 -18.14 -0.46
CA LEU A 31 -18.08 -17.51 -1.76
C LEU A 31 -17.61 -18.56 -2.76
N ALA A 32 -18.36 -18.73 -3.84
CA ALA A 32 -18.03 -19.65 -4.93
C ALA A 32 -17.88 -18.90 -6.26
N GLY A 33 -17.19 -19.51 -7.22
CA GLY A 33 -17.03 -18.98 -8.58
C GLY A 33 -16.41 -17.58 -8.63
N ALA A 34 -17.02 -16.68 -9.40
CA ALA A 34 -16.53 -15.32 -9.63
C ALA A 34 -16.45 -14.47 -8.34
N ALA A 35 -17.34 -14.72 -7.38
CA ALA A 35 -17.35 -14.02 -6.09
C ALA A 35 -16.15 -14.40 -5.23
N LYS A 36 -15.78 -15.69 -5.21
CA LYS A 36 -14.55 -16.18 -4.55
C LYS A 36 -13.32 -15.50 -5.15
N THR A 37 -13.23 -15.50 -6.46
CA THR A 37 -12.07 -14.97 -7.20
C THR A 37 -11.91 -13.47 -6.97
N SER A 38 -13.00 -12.70 -7.02
CA SER A 38 -12.96 -11.26 -6.72
C SER A 38 -12.57 -10.97 -5.27
N PHE A 39 -13.08 -11.76 -4.32
CA PHE A 39 -12.76 -11.59 -2.90
C PHE A 39 -11.29 -11.93 -2.63
N VAL A 40 -10.81 -13.09 -3.08
CA VAL A 40 -9.41 -13.51 -2.89
C VAL A 40 -8.47 -12.53 -3.58
N GLY A 41 -8.75 -12.15 -4.83
CA GLY A 41 -7.93 -11.19 -5.56
C GLY A 41 -7.86 -9.80 -4.91
N LYS A 42 -8.92 -9.37 -4.23
CA LYS A 42 -8.92 -8.11 -3.46
C LYS A 42 -8.20 -8.28 -2.12
N CYS A 43 -8.44 -9.39 -1.42
CA CYS A 43 -7.82 -9.73 -0.15
C CYS A 43 -6.29 -9.86 -0.28
N VAL A 44 -5.79 -10.54 -1.32
CA VAL A 44 -4.34 -10.69 -1.56
C VAL A 44 -3.70 -9.36 -1.93
N LYS A 45 -4.37 -8.51 -2.70
CA LYS A 45 -3.89 -7.13 -2.95
C LYS A 45 -3.79 -6.32 -1.68
N ASP A 46 -4.78 -6.43 -0.79
CA ASP A 46 -4.79 -5.76 0.51
C ASP A 46 -3.67 -6.29 1.42
N ALA A 47 -3.43 -7.59 1.41
CA ALA A 47 -2.37 -8.27 2.16
C ALA A 47 -0.97 -7.98 1.60
N ALA A 48 -0.82 -7.84 0.28
CA ALA A 48 0.44 -7.45 -0.35
C ALA A 48 0.82 -6.01 -0.01
N ALA A 49 -0.17 -5.13 0.12
CA ALA A 49 0.06 -3.76 0.60
C ALA A 49 0.22 -3.69 2.14
N ALA A 50 -0.13 -4.76 2.86
CA ALA A 50 0.19 -4.97 4.27
C ALA A 50 1.60 -5.56 4.50
N ALA A 51 2.13 -6.28 3.52
CA ALA A 51 3.41 -6.98 3.66
C ALA A 51 4.58 -5.97 3.74
N PRO A 52 5.46 -6.11 4.74
CA PRO A 52 6.51 -5.13 5.02
C PRO A 52 7.67 -5.29 4.03
N VAL A 53 7.58 -4.62 2.88
CA VAL A 53 8.76 -4.33 2.04
C VAL A 53 9.42 -2.99 2.41
N ASN A 54 8.91 -2.33 3.45
CA ASN A 54 9.39 -1.03 3.89
C ASN A 54 9.78 -1.07 5.39
N PRO A 55 11.00 -0.66 5.79
CA PRO A 55 11.40 -0.60 7.21
C PRO A 55 10.46 0.27 8.07
N LYS A 56 9.72 1.18 7.45
CA LYS A 56 8.69 2.00 8.11
C LYS A 56 7.42 1.21 8.46
N ALA A 57 7.10 0.15 7.71
CA ALA A 57 5.96 -0.71 8.03
C ALA A 57 6.10 -1.32 9.43
N ALA A 58 7.31 -1.71 9.84
CA ALA A 58 7.58 -2.20 11.20
C ALA A 58 7.30 -1.16 12.29
N GLN A 59 7.59 0.13 12.04
CA GLN A 59 7.24 1.22 12.97
C GLN A 59 5.72 1.44 13.03
N CYS A 60 5.05 1.37 11.88
CA CYS A 60 3.60 1.45 11.79
C CYS A 60 2.91 0.25 12.45
N GLU A 61 3.47 -0.95 12.33
CA GLU A 61 3.00 -2.15 13.02
C GLU A 61 3.16 -2.05 14.53
N LYS A 62 4.32 -1.54 15.01
CA LYS A 62 4.54 -1.29 16.43
C LYS A 62 3.56 -0.26 16.98
N ALA A 63 3.31 0.82 16.23
CA ALA A 63 2.32 1.83 16.60
C ALA A 63 0.88 1.29 16.57
N ALA A 64 0.56 0.38 15.63
CA ALA A 64 -0.72 -0.30 15.59
C ALA A 64 -0.90 -1.25 16.80
N ALA A 65 0.16 -1.98 17.15
CA ALA A 65 0.19 -2.89 18.28
C ALA A 65 0.10 -2.15 19.63
N ASP A 66 0.76 -1.00 19.75
CA ASP A 66 0.64 -0.08 20.91
C ASP A 66 -0.81 0.40 21.09
N LYS A 67 -1.47 0.71 19.97
CA LYS A 67 -2.91 1.03 19.93
C LYS A 67 -3.83 -0.20 20.04
N LYS A 68 -3.29 -1.39 20.27
CA LYS A 68 -4.00 -2.68 20.37
C LYS A 68 -4.92 -2.94 19.16
N LEU A 69 -4.55 -2.44 17.98
CA LEU A 69 -5.30 -2.66 16.76
C LEU A 69 -5.04 -4.08 16.25
N ALA A 70 -6.11 -4.83 16.01
CA ALA A 70 -6.07 -6.18 15.48
C ALA A 70 -6.88 -6.30 14.17
N GLY A 71 -6.60 -7.33 13.38
CA GLY A 71 -7.33 -7.63 12.15
C GLY A 71 -7.34 -6.48 11.14
N ALA A 72 -8.50 -6.21 10.56
CA ALA A 72 -8.67 -5.18 9.52
C ALA A 72 -8.30 -3.75 9.99
N ALA A 73 -8.47 -3.46 11.28
CA ALA A 73 -8.10 -2.15 11.85
C ALA A 73 -6.59 -1.94 11.90
N LYS A 74 -5.84 -3.00 12.25
CA LYS A 74 -4.37 -3.01 12.18
C LYS A 74 -3.93 -2.72 10.74
N ASN A 75 -4.55 -3.42 9.77
CA ASN A 75 -4.19 -3.27 8.37
C ASN A 75 -4.44 -1.85 7.85
N SER A 76 -5.63 -1.30 8.12
CA SER A 76 -5.97 0.07 7.70
C SER A 76 -5.06 1.11 8.35
N PHE A 77 -4.66 0.92 9.60
CA PHE A 77 -3.73 1.82 10.28
C PHE A 77 -2.34 1.76 9.66
N ILE A 78 -1.79 0.57 9.42
CA ILE A 78 -0.47 0.41 8.81
C ILE A 78 -0.47 1.03 7.42
N GLN A 79 -1.50 0.76 6.61
CA GLN A 79 -1.67 1.36 5.30
C GLN A 79 -1.67 2.89 5.34
N LYS A 80 -2.46 3.47 6.26
CA LYS A 80 -2.54 4.91 6.43
C LYS A 80 -1.23 5.50 6.97
N CYS A 81 -0.58 4.80 7.89
CA CYS A 81 0.69 5.18 8.48
C CYS A 81 1.79 5.19 7.41
N VAL A 82 1.96 4.10 6.68
CA VAL A 82 2.94 4.00 5.58
C VAL A 82 2.64 5.04 4.49
N LYS A 83 1.37 5.27 4.13
CA LYS A 83 0.99 6.28 3.13
C LYS A 83 1.29 7.71 3.60
N THR A 84 0.98 8.03 4.85
CA THR A 84 1.18 9.38 5.43
C THR A 84 2.66 9.64 5.64
N ASP A 85 3.40 8.67 6.16
CA ASP A 85 4.84 8.78 6.38
C ASP A 85 5.61 8.82 5.04
N ALA A 86 5.16 8.08 4.02
CA ALA A 86 5.71 8.22 2.66
C ALA A 86 5.47 9.61 2.07
N ALA A 87 4.36 10.27 2.40
CA ALA A 87 4.12 11.65 1.99
C ALA A 87 5.03 12.64 2.74
N THR A 88 5.28 12.41 4.04
CA THR A 88 6.20 13.19 4.86
C THR A 88 7.66 13.03 4.41
N ASP A 89 8.09 11.80 4.16
CA ASP A 89 9.43 11.49 3.67
C ASP A 89 9.64 12.12 2.28
N LYS A 90 8.65 11.99 1.39
CA LYS A 90 8.65 12.69 0.11
C LYS A 90 8.74 14.21 0.26
N ALA A 91 7.97 14.82 1.17
CA ALA A 91 8.08 16.25 1.45
C ALA A 91 9.50 16.62 1.93
N SER A 92 10.08 15.85 2.85
CA SER A 92 11.43 16.08 3.36
C SER A 92 12.51 15.94 2.28
N GLN A 93 12.38 14.93 1.41
CA GLN A 93 13.25 14.71 0.25
C GLN A 93 13.12 15.87 -0.77
N CYS A 94 11.90 16.33 -1.02
CA CYS A 94 11.63 17.49 -1.86
C CYS A 94 12.20 18.79 -1.27
N GLU A 95 12.15 18.95 0.06
CA GLU A 95 12.76 20.08 0.75
C GLU A 95 14.29 20.04 0.69
N LYS A 96 14.91 18.86 0.86
CA LYS A 96 16.35 18.66 0.66
C LYS A 96 16.78 18.97 -0.77
N ALA A 97 16.04 18.47 -1.77
CA ALA A 97 16.32 18.76 -3.17
C ALA A 97 16.14 20.25 -3.51
N ALA A 98 15.21 20.94 -2.85
CA ALA A 98 15.06 22.38 -2.97
C ALA A 98 16.26 23.13 -2.34
N ALA A 99 16.72 22.68 -1.17
CA ALA A 99 17.86 23.26 -0.46
C ALA A 99 19.19 23.05 -1.23
N ASP A 100 19.38 21.86 -1.82
CA ASP A 100 20.51 21.54 -2.70
C ASP A 100 20.59 22.49 -3.90
N LYS A 101 19.42 22.77 -4.50
CA LYS A 101 19.27 23.77 -5.57
C LYS A 101 19.32 25.22 -5.08
N LYS A 102 19.59 25.44 -3.78
CA LYS A 102 19.61 26.75 -3.11
C LYS A 102 18.34 27.57 -3.35
N LEU A 103 17.20 26.90 -3.54
CA LEU A 103 15.92 27.56 -3.72
C LEU A 103 15.47 28.15 -2.37
N ALA A 104 15.19 29.44 -2.36
CA ALA A 104 14.68 30.16 -1.20
C ALA A 104 13.32 30.82 -1.52
N GLY A 105 12.56 31.15 -0.48
CA GLY A 105 11.29 31.85 -0.61
C GLY A 105 10.27 31.13 -1.49
N ALA A 106 9.58 31.89 -2.35
CA ALA A 106 8.51 31.37 -3.21
C ALA A 106 8.95 30.25 -4.18
N ALA A 107 10.22 30.28 -4.61
CA ALA A 107 10.78 29.27 -5.50
C ALA A 107 10.91 27.90 -4.80
N LYS A 108 11.31 27.90 -3.51
CA LYS A 108 11.35 26.69 -2.69
C LYS A 108 9.95 26.08 -2.56
N ASN A 109 8.96 26.89 -2.20
CA ASN A 109 7.59 26.40 -1.98
C ASN A 109 6.99 25.80 -3.27
N SER A 110 7.16 26.48 -4.40
CA SER A 110 6.69 25.98 -5.71
C SER A 110 7.36 24.67 -6.11
N PHE A 111 8.66 24.52 -5.84
CA PHE A 111 9.40 23.29 -6.13
C PHE A 111 8.94 22.14 -5.25
N VAL A 112 8.81 22.36 -3.93
CA VAL A 112 8.36 21.32 -2.99
C VAL A 112 6.93 20.89 -3.33
N GLN A 113 6.02 21.83 -3.60
CA GLN A 113 4.64 21.51 -4.01
C GLN A 113 4.59 20.67 -5.28
N LYS A 114 5.37 21.02 -6.31
CA LYS A 114 5.46 20.20 -7.54
C LYS A 114 6.06 18.83 -7.27
N CYS A 115 7.16 18.79 -6.53
CA CYS A 115 7.89 17.57 -6.23
C CYS A 115 7.02 16.56 -5.46
N VAL A 116 6.29 17.01 -4.44
CA VAL A 116 5.37 16.15 -3.67
C VAL A 116 4.19 15.67 -4.53
N LYS A 117 3.75 16.48 -5.50
CA LYS A 117 2.62 16.15 -6.40
C LYS A 117 3.00 15.22 -7.57
N THR A 118 4.25 15.23 -8.01
CA THR A 118 4.70 14.47 -9.19
C THR A 118 5.38 13.15 -8.84
N ALA A 119 5.98 13.04 -7.66
CA ALA A 119 6.53 11.77 -7.19
C ALA A 119 5.42 10.84 -6.71
#